data_AF-A0A4Q0T1Z2-F1
#
_entry.id   AF-A0A4Q0T1Z2-F1
#
_cell.length_a   1.000
_cell.length_b   1.000
_cell.length_c   1.000
_cell.angle_alpha   90.00
_cell.angle_beta   90.00
_cell.angle_gamma   90.00
#
_symmetry.space_group_name_H-M   'P 1'
#
loop_
_entity.id
_entity.type
_entity.pdbx_description
1 polymer ?
#
loop_
_entity_poly.entity_id
_entity_poly.type
_entity_poly.pdbx_seq_one_letter_code
_entity_poly.pdbx_strand_id
1 'polypeptide(L)' 'MPFPIRTCVVCEEEFELKPDKPGFANRCPECSMPEESDETPKGKMDADERKSVAEANEARRSAMRNLLYRKDS' A
#
# COMPACT_ATOMS: atom_id res chain seq x y z
N MET A 1 31.10 -0.70 -14.44
CA MET A 1 30.49 0.29 -15.34
C MET A 1 29.85 1.35 -14.45
N PRO A 2 30.01 2.65 -14.72
CA PRO A 2 29.39 3.68 -13.90
C PRO A 2 27.87 3.56 -13.98
N PHE A 3 27.19 3.64 -12.84
CA PHE A 3 25.73 3.67 -12.79
C PHE A 3 25.22 5.02 -13.32
N PRO A 4 24.02 5.08 -13.93
CA PRO A 4 23.44 6.34 -14.34
C PRO A 4 23.13 7.21 -13.11
N ILE A 5 23.65 8.43 -13.10
CA ILE A 5 23.38 9.44 -12.07
C ILE A 5 22.05 10.13 -12.42
N ARG A 6 21.14 10.24 -11.44
CA ARG A 6 19.90 11.00 -11.55
C ARG A 6 19.78 11.99 -10.40
N THR A 7 19.02 13.06 -10.61
CA THR A 7 18.66 14.02 -9.57
C THR A 7 17.35 13.62 -8.92
N CYS A 8 17.30 13.69 -7.58
CA CYS A 8 16.09 13.43 -6.83
C CYS A 8 15.12 14.60 -6.95
N VAL A 9 13.84 14.33 -7.23
CA VAL A 9 12.80 15.38 -7.31
C VAL A 9 12.40 15.92 -5.92
N VAL A 10 12.83 15.28 -4.84
CA VAL A 10 12.45 15.63 -3.46
C VAL A 10 13.53 16.42 -2.73
N CYS A 11 14.77 15.95 -2.75
CA CYS A 11 15.91 16.61 -2.09
C CYS A 11 16.87 17.32 -3.06
N GLU A 12 16.65 17.22 -4.38
CA GLU A 12 17.49 17.82 -5.43
C GLU A 12 18.94 17.31 -5.48
N GLU A 13 19.26 16.25 -4.74
CA GLU A 13 20.60 15.64 -4.71
C GLU A 13 20.83 14.65 -5.86
N GLU A 14 22.09 14.54 -6.29
CA GLU A 14 22.55 13.56 -7.28
C GLU A 14 22.72 12.18 -6.62
N PHE A 15 22.13 11.14 -7.20
CA PHE A 15 22.25 9.77 -6.70
C PHE A 15 22.46 8.75 -7.82
N GLU A 16 23.10 7.64 -7.47
CA GLU A 16 23.33 6.51 -8.39
C GLU A 16 22.09 5.58 -8.45
N LEU A 17 21.50 5.46 -9.63
CA LEU A 17 20.36 4.56 -9.84
C LEU A 17 20.84 3.13 -10.14
N LYS A 18 20.67 2.22 -9.17
CA LYS A 18 20.97 0.79 -9.34
C LYS A 18 19.86 0.10 -10.17
N PRO A 19 20.22 -0.73 -11.18
CA PRO A 19 19.26 -1.34 -12.11
C PRO A 19 18.29 -2.36 -11.47
N ASP A 20 18.62 -2.90 -10.30
CA ASP A 20 17.82 -3.94 -9.64
C ASP A 20 16.55 -3.43 -8.94
N LYS A 21 16.25 -2.12 -8.98
CA LYS A 21 15.07 -1.54 -8.33
C LYS A 21 14.26 -0.63 -9.28
N PRO A 22 13.31 -1.19 -10.07
CA PRO A 22 12.55 -0.46 -11.10
C PRO A 22 11.63 0.65 -10.57
N GLY A 23 11.50 0.84 -9.25
CA GLY A 23 10.65 1.86 -8.63
C GLY A 23 11.28 3.25 -8.43
N PHE A 24 12.61 3.38 -8.49
CA PHE A 24 13.31 4.63 -8.11
C PHE A 24 13.53 5.59 -9.28
N ALA A 25 12.58 5.69 -10.20
CA ALA A 25 12.77 6.45 -11.44
C ALA A 25 13.20 7.91 -11.21
N ASN A 26 12.70 8.57 -10.16
CA ASN A 26 12.96 9.99 -9.90
C ASN A 26 13.15 10.34 -8.40
N ARG A 27 13.28 9.34 -7.52
CA ARG A 27 13.43 9.55 -6.08
C ARG A 27 14.66 8.81 -5.58
N CYS A 28 15.46 9.46 -4.76
CA CYS A 28 16.60 8.83 -4.10
C CYS A 28 16.10 7.74 -3.12
N PRO A 29 16.97 6.80 -2.72
CA PRO A 29 16.63 5.76 -1.76
C PRO A 29 16.05 6.34 -0.46
N GLU A 30 16.57 7.45 0.06
CA GLU A 30 16.06 8.06 1.31
C GLU A 30 14.63 8.58 1.15
N CYS A 31 14.32 9.35 0.11
CA CYS A 31 12.98 9.90 -0.12
C CYS A 31 11.94 8.88 -0.62
N SER A 32 12.38 7.69 -1.01
CA SER A 32 11.51 6.60 -1.46
C SER A 32 11.62 5.36 -0.58
N MET A 33 12.28 5.44 0.59
CA MET A 33 11.93 4.52 1.66
C MET A 33 10.47 4.83 1.99
N PRO A 34 9.51 3.94 1.70
CA PRO A 34 8.33 3.95 2.54
C PRO A 34 8.87 3.86 3.97
N GLU A 35 8.39 4.73 4.86
CA GLU A 35 8.38 4.43 6.31
C GLU A 35 8.13 2.95 6.38
N GLU A 36 9.13 2.19 6.86
CA GLU A 36 9.09 0.73 6.93
C GLU A 36 7.65 0.43 7.21
N SER A 37 6.93 -0.07 6.20
CA SER A 37 5.62 -0.59 6.49
C SER A 37 6.01 -1.61 7.52
N ASP A 38 5.67 -1.37 8.79
CA ASP A 38 4.58 -2.07 9.41
C ASP A 38 3.99 -3.10 8.41
N GLU A 39 4.82 -4.05 7.99
CA GLU A 39 4.72 -5.41 8.42
C GLU A 39 4.48 -5.38 9.93
N THR A 40 3.34 -4.80 10.35
CA THR A 40 2.48 -5.44 11.30
C THR A 40 2.54 -6.86 10.79
N PRO A 41 3.21 -7.79 11.51
CA PRO A 41 3.04 -9.18 11.16
C PRO A 41 1.54 -9.29 11.03
N LYS A 42 1.03 -9.75 9.87
CA LYS A 42 -0.37 -10.16 9.80
C LYS A 42 -0.49 -11.09 10.97
N GLY A 43 -0.97 -10.55 12.10
CA GLY A 43 -1.04 -11.27 13.35
C GLY A 43 -1.79 -12.50 12.95
N LYS A 44 -1.38 -13.67 13.42
CA LYS A 44 -2.13 -14.88 13.19
C LYS A 44 -3.51 -14.62 13.81
N MET A 45 -4.41 -13.99 13.05
CA MET A 45 -5.74 -13.65 13.49
C MET A 45 -6.37 -15.00 13.71
N ASP A 46 -6.82 -15.19 14.93
CA ASP A 46 -7.42 -16.44 15.34
C ASP A 46 -8.62 -16.75 14.42
N ALA A 47 -8.98 -18.01 14.26
CA ALA A 47 -10.06 -18.40 13.37
C ALA A 47 -11.38 -17.71 13.75
N ASP A 48 -11.59 -17.42 15.04
CA ASP A 48 -12.75 -16.69 15.54
C ASP A 48 -12.71 -15.18 15.23
N GLU A 49 -11.53 -14.55 15.26
CA GLU A 49 -11.37 -13.17 14.82
C GLU A 49 -11.64 -13.02 13.31
N ARG A 50 -11.23 -14.00 12.51
CA ARG A 50 -11.51 -13.98 11.06
C ARG A 50 -13.00 -14.13 10.76
N LYS A 51 -13.70 -14.99 11.51
CA LYS A 51 -15.15 -15.19 11.33
C LYS A 51 -15.93 -13.92 11.70
N SER A 52 -15.64 -13.34 12.87
CA SER A 52 -16.32 -12.11 13.31
C SER A 52 -16.08 -10.94 12.35
N VAL A 53 -14.87 -10.78 11.81
CA VAL A 53 -14.57 -9.75 10.80
C VAL A 53 -15.27 -10.03 9.47
N ALA A 54 -15.38 -11.30 9.06
CA ALA A 54 -16.09 -11.69 7.84
C ALA A 54 -17.60 -11.40 7.94
N GLU A 55 -18.23 -11.78 9.05
CA GLU A 55 -19.66 -11.55 9.32
C GLU A 55 -19.99 -10.05 9.38
N ALA A 56 -19.17 -9.25 10.08
CA ALA A 56 -19.34 -7.80 10.14
C ALA A 56 -19.21 -7.14 8.75
N ASN A 57 -18.29 -7.63 7.92
CA ASN A 57 -18.13 -7.13 6.54
C ASN A 57 -19.29 -7.54 5.63
N GLU A 58 -19.85 -8.74 5.80
CA GLU A 58 -21.03 -9.18 5.06
C GLU A 58 -22.25 -8.32 5.39
N ALA A 59 -22.49 -8.03 6.67
CA ALA A 59 -23.56 -7.14 7.11
C ALA A 59 -23.42 -5.72 6.52
N ARG A 60 -22.19 -5.18 6.45
CA ARG A 60 -21.94 -3.89 5.79
C ARG A 60 -22.24 -3.94 4.29
N ARG A 61 -21.77 -4.98 3.60
CA ARG A 61 -21.99 -5.15 2.16
C ARG A 61 -23.47 -5.32 1.84
N SER A 62 -24.23 -6.05 2.65
CA SER A 62 -25.68 -6.22 2.46
C SER A 62 -26.44 -4.93 2.74
N ALA A 63 -26.08 -4.16 3.75
CA ALA A 63 -26.66 -2.84 4.02
C ALA A 63 -26.41 -1.86 2.87
N MET A 64 -25.17 -1.78 2.37
CA MET A 64 -24.82 -0.94 1.22
C MET A 64 -25.56 -1.38 -0.06
N ARG A 65 -25.65 -2.69 -0.31
CA ARG A 65 -26.41 -3.23 -1.45
C ARG A 65 -27.89 -2.86 -1.35
N ASN A 66 -28.48 -3.00 -0.17
CA ASN A 66 -29.88 -2.61 0.05
C ASN A 66 -30.07 -1.10 -0.17
N LEU A 67 -29.17 -0.24 0.28
CA LEU A 67 -29.28 1.21 0.00
C LEU A 67 -29.16 1.54 -1.49
N LEU A 68 -28.26 0.88 -2.21
CA LEU A 68 -27.99 1.18 -3.62
C LEU A 68 -29.06 0.60 -4.57
N TYR A 69 -29.60 -0.58 -4.23
CA TYR A 69 -30.54 -1.31 -5.09
C TYR A 69 -31.98 -1.32 -4.56
N ARG A 70 -32.26 -0.72 -3.39
CA ARG A 70 -33.64 -0.40 -3.04
C ARG A 70 -34.11 0.69 -3.96
N LYS A 71 -35.10 0.30 -4.76
CA LYS A 71 -35.85 1.14 -5.68
C LYS A 71 -36.83 1.98 -4.87
N ASP A 72 -36.31 2.85 -4.02
CA ASP A 72 -37.08 3.93 -3.37
C ASP A 72 -37.20 5.16 -4.31
N SER A 73 -37.29 4.90 -5.62
CA SER A 73 -37.55 5.87 -6.69
C SER A 73 -38.76 5.40 -7.50
#